data_AF-A0A699QMU0-F1
#
_entry.id   AF-A0A699QMU0-F1
#
_cell.length_a   1.000
_cell.length_b   1.000
_cell.length_c   1.000
_cell.angle_alpha   90.00
_cell.angle_beta   90.00
_cell.angle_gamma   90.00
#
_symmetry.space_group_name_H-M   'P 1'
#
loop_
_entity.id
_entity.type
_entity.pdbx_description
1 polymer ?
#
loop_
_entity_poly.entity_id
_entity_poly.type
_entity_poly.pdbx_seq_one_letter_code
_entity_poly.pdbx_strand_id
1 'polypeptide(L)'
;FLHTRLTLSVSMDSLSPQEVILNGDSPLPTRVVKGVVHPVAHTSVEQKLARKNKLKTRGTLLMALPDKHQLKFNSHKDAKTLMEAIEKRFGGNIETKKVQKTFLKQQFENFTGSSSKSLDQIHDRLQKLVSQLEIHGVSLPRRF
;
A
#
# COMPACT_ATOMS: atom_id res chain seq x y z
N PHE A 1 -14.91 6.28 -4.39
CA PHE A 1 -13.54 6.39 -3.84
C PHE A 1 -13.67 6.34 -2.32
N LEU A 2 -13.61 5.14 -1.73
CA LEU A 2 -13.86 4.98 -0.29
C LEU A 2 -12.68 5.53 0.51
N HIS A 3 -12.98 6.54 1.34
CA HIS A 3 -12.12 6.96 2.44
C HIS A 3 -12.29 5.94 3.58
N THR A 4 -11.29 5.07 3.73
CA THR A 4 -11.06 4.35 4.99
C THR A 4 -9.63 4.64 5.38
N ARG A 5 -9.47 5.68 6.22
CA ARG A 5 -8.25 5.88 7.00
C ARG A 5 -8.12 4.66 7.92
N LEU A 6 -7.25 3.72 7.57
CA LEU A 6 -6.79 2.69 8.49
C LEU A 6 -5.86 3.36 9.51
N THR A 7 -6.43 3.84 10.61
CA THR A 7 -5.65 4.16 11.81
C THR A 7 -5.25 2.83 12.45
N LEU A 8 -3.97 2.48 12.31
CA LEU A 8 -3.39 1.25 12.84
C LEU A 8 -2.95 1.50 14.29
N SER A 9 -3.82 1.24 15.26
CA SER A 9 -3.44 1.14 16.67
C SER A 9 -3.53 -0.33 17.09
N VAL A 10 -2.47 -1.10 16.82
CA VAL A 10 -2.35 -2.47 17.34
C VAL A 10 -1.35 -2.44 18.49
N SER A 11 -1.87 -2.59 19.71
CA SER A 11 -1.07 -2.76 20.94
C SER A 11 -0.11 -3.94 20.79
N MET A 12 1.16 -3.76 21.18
CA MET A 12 2.25 -4.72 20.91
C MET A 12 2.30 -5.95 21.82
N ASP A 13 1.40 -6.09 22.79
CA ASP A 13 1.56 -7.06 23.89
C ASP A 13 0.36 -7.98 24.11
N SER A 14 -0.06 -8.74 23.09
CA SER A 14 -0.86 -9.96 23.32
C SER A 14 -1.00 -10.79 22.04
N LEU A 15 0.01 -11.61 21.71
CA LEU A 15 -0.29 -12.84 20.99
C LEU A 15 0.72 -13.91 21.38
N SER A 16 0.23 -14.84 22.20
CA SER A 16 0.93 -16.03 22.67
C SER A 16 1.50 -16.83 21.49
N PRO A 17 2.71 -17.41 21.59
CA PRO A 17 3.28 -18.22 20.52
C PRO A 17 2.53 -19.55 20.43
N GLN A 18 1.56 -19.66 19.52
CA GLN A 18 1.11 -20.98 19.08
C GLN A 18 2.14 -21.54 18.10
N GLU A 19 2.86 -22.56 18.54
CA GLU A 19 3.74 -23.38 17.71
C GLU A 19 2.92 -24.09 16.65
N VAL A 20 2.89 -23.54 15.44
CA VAL A 20 2.42 -24.25 14.24
C VAL A 20 3.64 -24.84 13.57
N ILE A 21 3.84 -26.14 13.76
CA ILE A 21 4.86 -26.95 13.12
C ILE A 21 4.53 -27.00 11.62
N LEU A 22 5.29 -26.27 10.80
CA LEU A 22 5.24 -26.37 9.34
C LEU A 22 6.41 -27.24 8.87
N ASN A 23 6.11 -28.51 8.65
CA ASN A 23 6.99 -29.44 7.94
C ASN A 23 7.12 -29.00 6.48
N GLY A 24 8.35 -28.75 6.02
CA GLY A 24 8.66 -28.42 4.64
C GLY A 24 10.16 -28.52 4.42
N ASP A 25 10.58 -29.65 3.83
CA ASP A 25 11.96 -30.02 3.51
C ASP A 25 12.80 -28.86 2.96
N SER A 26 13.94 -28.62 3.60
CA SER A 26 15.06 -27.87 3.02
C SER A 26 16.29 -28.75 3.15
N PRO A 27 17.06 -28.98 2.07
CA PRO A 27 18.11 -29.98 2.07
C PRO A 27 19.23 -29.58 3.05
N LEU A 28 19.64 -30.53 3.89
CA LEU A 28 20.75 -30.36 4.82
C LEU A 28 22.06 -30.18 4.05
N PRO A 29 22.84 -29.10 4.29
CA PRO A 29 24.17 -28.96 3.71
C PRO A 29 25.11 -30.01 4.31
N THR A 30 25.48 -31.00 3.51
CA THR A 30 26.42 -32.06 3.93
C THR A 30 27.80 -31.74 3.40
N ARG A 31 28.80 -31.58 4.28
CA ARG A 31 30.23 -31.62 3.90
C ARG A 31 30.90 -32.79 4.60
N VAL A 32 31.37 -33.76 3.81
CA VAL A 32 32.15 -34.90 4.29
C VAL A 32 33.57 -34.42 4.65
N VAL A 33 33.96 -34.57 5.91
CA VAL A 33 35.36 -34.52 6.33
C VAL A 33 35.65 -35.81 7.08
N LYS A 34 36.44 -36.69 6.44
CA LYS A 34 37.08 -37.88 7.02
C LYS A 34 36.21 -38.67 8.02
N GLY A 35 35.07 -39.18 7.54
CA GLY A 35 34.34 -40.28 8.18
C GLY A 35 33.43 -39.96 9.38
N VAL A 36 33.31 -38.71 9.84
CA VAL A 36 32.37 -38.37 10.94
C VAL A 36 31.48 -37.18 10.56
N VAL A 37 30.18 -37.44 10.44
CA VAL A 37 29.14 -36.44 10.14
C VAL A 37 28.77 -35.72 11.44
N HIS A 38 29.09 -34.42 11.53
CA HIS A 38 28.56 -33.53 12.57
C HIS A 38 27.61 -32.51 11.94
N PRO A 39 26.28 -32.61 12.15
CA PRO A 39 25.36 -31.53 11.82
C PRO A 39 25.40 -30.49 12.95
N VAL A 40 26.04 -29.35 12.71
CA VAL A 40 25.88 -28.20 13.61
C VAL A 40 25.67 -26.94 12.76
N ALA A 41 24.39 -26.63 12.50
CA ALA A 41 23.99 -25.32 12.01
C ALA A 41 23.69 -24.44 13.23
N HIS A 42 24.68 -23.66 13.69
CA HIS A 42 24.39 -22.55 14.61
C HIS A 42 23.70 -21.44 13.81
N THR A 43 22.38 -21.51 13.70
CA THR A 43 21.60 -20.33 13.36
C THR A 43 21.70 -19.36 14.53
N SER A 44 22.39 -18.23 14.32
CA SER A 44 22.44 -17.15 15.31
C SER A 44 21.02 -16.75 15.73
N VAL A 45 20.81 -16.49 17.02
CA VAL A 45 19.52 -16.07 17.59
C VAL A 45 18.91 -14.91 16.81
N GLU A 46 19.76 -13.99 16.33
CA GLU A 46 19.36 -12.85 15.50
C GLU A 46 18.78 -13.25 14.15
N GLN A 47 19.36 -14.24 13.47
CA GLN A 47 18.86 -14.69 12.18
C GLN A 47 17.49 -15.37 12.32
N LYS A 48 17.28 -16.13 13.40
CA LYS A 48 15.98 -16.75 13.72
C LYS A 48 14.94 -15.68 14.05
N LEU A 49 15.33 -14.64 14.79
CA LEU A 49 14.48 -13.49 15.12
C LEU A 49 14.09 -12.69 13.87
N ALA A 50 15.05 -12.40 12.99
CA ALA A 50 14.82 -11.67 11.74
C ALA A 50 13.84 -12.42 10.81
N ARG A 51 13.98 -13.75 10.69
CA ARG A 51 13.03 -14.59 9.92
C ARG A 51 11.62 -14.55 10.50
N LYS A 52 11.48 -14.63 11.83
CA LYS A 52 10.19 -14.53 12.53
C LYS A 52 9.52 -13.16 12.27
N ASN A 53 10.27 -12.08 12.39
CA ASN A 53 9.77 -10.73 12.17
C ASN A 53 9.31 -10.52 10.72
N LYS A 54 10.08 -11.02 9.75
CA LYS A 54 9.72 -10.97 8.32
C LYS A 54 8.39 -11.68 8.03
N LEU A 55 8.18 -12.86 8.61
CA LEU A 55 6.92 -13.60 8.45
C LEU A 55 5.75 -12.89 9.13
N LYS A 56 5.97 -12.33 10.34
CA LYS A 56 4.95 -11.56 11.06
C LYS A 56 4.51 -10.34 10.24
N THR A 57 5.46 -9.56 9.71
CA THR A 57 5.16 -8.42 8.84
C THR A 57 4.37 -8.84 7.60
N ARG A 58 4.76 -9.93 6.93
CA ARG A 58 4.01 -10.46 5.78
C ARG A 58 2.59 -10.87 6.15
N GLY A 59 2.42 -11.56 7.28
CA GLY A 59 1.11 -11.97 7.79
C GLY A 59 0.21 -10.77 8.06
N THR A 60 0.72 -9.73 8.74
CA THR A 60 -0.03 -8.49 9.00
C THR A 60 -0.44 -7.79 7.71
N LEU A 61 0.46 -7.69 6.72
CA LEU A 61 0.15 -7.07 5.42
C LEU A 61 -0.96 -7.83 4.69
N LEU A 62 -0.98 -9.17 4.75
CA LEU A 62 -2.05 -9.96 4.14
C LEU A 62 -3.39 -9.81 4.87
N MET A 63 -3.40 -9.81 6.21
CA MET A 63 -4.61 -9.62 7.00
C MET A 63 -5.24 -8.23 6.82
N ALA A 64 -4.46 -7.22 6.46
CA ALA A 64 -4.96 -5.88 6.16
C ALA A 64 -5.70 -5.79 4.81
N LEU A 65 -5.64 -6.83 3.97
CA LEU A 65 -6.33 -6.87 2.68
C LEU A 65 -7.70 -7.55 2.78
N PRO A 66 -8.70 -7.12 2.00
CA PRO A 66 -9.96 -7.84 1.88
C PRO A 66 -9.74 -9.28 1.37
N ASP A 67 -10.43 -10.27 1.95
CA ASP A 67 -10.25 -11.71 1.67
C ASP A 67 -10.22 -12.06 0.18
N LYS A 68 -11.13 -11.45 -0.62
CA LYS A 68 -11.21 -11.58 -2.08
C LYS A 68 -9.92 -11.22 -2.84
N HIS A 69 -8.96 -10.59 -2.18
CA HIS A 69 -7.70 -10.15 -2.74
C HIS A 69 -6.48 -10.84 -2.12
N GLN A 70 -6.59 -11.39 -0.90
CA GLN A 70 -5.48 -12.05 -0.19
C GLN A 70 -4.82 -13.17 -1.00
N LEU A 71 -5.62 -14.08 -1.57
CA LEU A 71 -5.12 -15.21 -2.35
C LEU A 71 -4.24 -14.78 -3.54
N LYS A 72 -4.55 -13.63 -4.16
CA LYS A 72 -3.79 -13.10 -5.31
C LYS A 72 -2.41 -12.56 -4.93
N PHE A 73 -2.19 -12.27 -3.65
CA PHE A 73 -0.93 -11.73 -3.13
C PHE A 73 -0.10 -12.76 -2.35
N ASN A 74 -0.64 -13.95 -2.10
CA ASN A 74 0.06 -15.01 -1.37
C ASN A 74 1.31 -15.54 -2.11
N SER A 75 1.42 -15.33 -3.42
CA SER A 75 2.59 -15.68 -4.23
C SER A 75 3.85 -14.90 -3.85
N HIS A 76 3.71 -13.73 -3.21
CA HIS A 76 4.85 -12.92 -2.78
C HIS A 76 5.45 -13.48 -1.48
N LYS A 77 6.70 -13.94 -1.57
CA LYS A 77 7.44 -14.53 -0.44
C LYS A 77 7.97 -13.49 0.55
N ASP A 78 8.14 -12.25 0.10
CA ASP A 78 8.77 -11.18 0.88
C ASP A 78 7.78 -10.04 1.15
N ALA A 79 7.87 -9.43 2.33
CA ALA A 79 7.02 -8.30 2.69
C ALA A 79 7.21 -7.09 1.74
N LYS A 80 8.43 -6.88 1.24
CA LYS A 80 8.73 -5.80 0.29
C LYS A 80 8.00 -5.99 -1.05
N THR A 81 8.11 -7.18 -1.65
CA THR A 81 7.47 -7.47 -2.93
C THR A 81 5.95 -7.53 -2.80
N LEU A 82 5.45 -7.97 -1.64
CA LEU A 82 4.03 -7.89 -1.29
C LEU A 82 3.54 -6.44 -1.24
N MET A 83 4.27 -5.55 -0.57
CA MET A 83 3.92 -4.12 -0.47
C MET A 83 3.88 -3.44 -1.85
N GLU A 84 4.90 -3.63 -2.68
CA GLU A 84 4.94 -3.07 -4.04
C GLU A 84 3.78 -3.57 -4.91
N ALA A 85 3.40 -4.84 -4.78
CA ALA A 85 2.25 -5.38 -5.50
C ALA A 85 0.91 -4.77 -5.00
N ILE A 86 0.76 -4.59 -3.69
CA ILE A 86 -0.40 -3.93 -3.07
C ILE A 86 -0.48 -2.47 -3.57
N GLU A 87 0.62 -1.74 -3.56
CA GLU A 87 0.70 -0.37 -4.08
C GLU A 87 0.39 -0.30 -5.57
N LYS A 88 0.91 -1.22 -6.39
CA LYS A 88 0.60 -1.26 -7.82
C LYS A 88 -0.89 -1.51 -8.07
N ARG A 89 -1.54 -2.34 -7.24
CA ARG A 89 -2.94 -2.72 -7.41
C ARG A 89 -3.93 -1.73 -6.82
N PHE A 90 -3.61 -1.14 -5.65
CA PHE A 90 -4.51 -0.28 -4.87
C PHE A 90 -4.00 1.15 -4.70
N GLY A 91 -2.70 1.39 -4.90
CA GLY A 91 -2.06 2.71 -4.77
C GLY A 91 -2.56 3.75 -5.78
N GLY A 92 -3.44 3.36 -6.69
CA GLY A 92 -4.31 4.28 -7.41
C GLY A 92 -3.55 5.20 -8.34
N ASN A 93 -3.33 4.70 -9.57
CA ASN A 93 -3.13 5.45 -10.81
C ASN A 93 -2.63 6.90 -10.65
N ILE A 94 -1.35 7.04 -10.28
CA ILE A 94 -0.63 8.32 -10.23
C ILE A 94 -0.83 9.11 -11.53
N GLU A 95 -0.89 8.42 -12.67
CA GLU A 95 -1.10 9.03 -13.98
C GLU A 95 -2.50 9.64 -14.12
N THR A 96 -3.60 8.97 -13.75
CA THR A 96 -4.92 9.63 -13.86
C THR A 96 -5.15 10.71 -12.83
N LYS A 97 -4.47 10.69 -11.67
CA LYS A 97 -4.45 11.86 -10.78
C LYS A 97 -3.77 13.06 -11.46
N LYS A 98 -2.66 12.83 -12.19
CA LYS A 98 -2.01 13.88 -12.98
C LYS A 98 -2.90 14.39 -14.11
N VAL A 99 -3.54 13.50 -14.87
CA VAL A 99 -4.45 13.87 -15.97
C VAL A 99 -5.69 14.60 -15.46
N GLN A 100 -6.28 14.20 -14.33
CA GLN A 100 -7.39 14.93 -13.74
C GLN A 100 -6.98 16.32 -13.25
N LYS A 101 -5.79 16.43 -12.64
CA LYS A 101 -5.25 17.72 -12.19
C LYS A 101 -5.02 18.69 -13.35
N THR A 102 -4.50 18.22 -14.49
CA THR A 102 -4.35 19.07 -15.69
C THR A 102 -5.70 19.44 -16.30
N PHE A 103 -6.65 18.49 -16.38
CA PHE A 103 -8.00 18.75 -16.88
C PHE A 103 -8.74 19.80 -16.03
N LEU A 104 -8.72 19.68 -14.69
CA LEU A 104 -9.37 20.64 -13.79
C LEU A 104 -8.77 22.04 -13.92
N LYS A 105 -7.44 22.14 -14.06
CA LYS A 105 -6.76 23.42 -14.28
C LYS A 105 -7.21 24.06 -15.59
N GLN A 106 -7.29 23.27 -16.66
CA GLN A 106 -7.77 23.75 -17.96
C GLN A 106 -9.26 24.16 -17.91
N GLN A 107 -10.11 23.41 -17.21
CA GLN A 107 -11.51 23.80 -16.99
C GLN A 107 -11.65 25.12 -16.25
N PHE A 108 -10.79 25.35 -15.24
CA PHE A 108 -10.77 26.61 -14.50
C PHE A 108 -10.25 27.78 -15.35
N GLU A 109 -9.16 27.59 -16.09
CA GLU A 109 -8.60 28.62 -16.98
C GLU A 109 -9.56 29.02 -18.10
N ASN A 110 -10.32 28.06 -18.62
CA ASN A 110 -11.36 28.25 -19.63
C ASN A 110 -12.72 28.62 -19.04
N PHE A 111 -12.82 28.85 -17.73
CA PHE A 111 -14.08 29.22 -17.11
C PHE A 111 -14.52 30.60 -17.61
N THR A 112 -15.64 30.64 -18.32
CA THR A 112 -16.29 31.88 -18.76
C THR A 112 -17.68 31.98 -18.14
N GLY A 113 -17.97 33.15 -17.56
CA GLY A 113 -19.34 33.55 -17.24
C GLY A 113 -20.07 33.86 -18.53
N SER A 114 -20.90 32.93 -19.00
CA SER A 114 -21.74 33.20 -20.18
C SER A 114 -22.87 34.15 -19.78
N SER A 115 -23.15 35.15 -20.62
CA SER A 115 -24.22 36.14 -20.39
C SER A 115 -25.63 35.53 -20.35
N SER A 116 -25.80 34.29 -20.80
CA SER A 116 -27.07 33.54 -20.75
C SER A 116 -27.31 32.77 -19.44
N LYS A 117 -26.37 32.78 -18.49
CA LYS A 117 -26.48 32.07 -17.20
C LYS A 117 -26.72 33.06 -16.05
N SER A 118 -27.55 32.68 -15.09
CA SER A 118 -27.76 33.50 -13.89
C SER A 118 -26.51 33.52 -13.00
N LEU A 119 -26.39 34.57 -12.17
CA LEU A 119 -25.30 34.71 -11.22
C LEU A 119 -25.19 33.51 -10.28
N ASP A 120 -26.31 33.00 -9.77
CA ASP A 120 -26.34 31.83 -8.89
C ASP A 120 -25.79 30.58 -9.59
N GLN A 121 -26.16 30.36 -10.86
CA GLN A 121 -25.63 29.23 -11.63
C GLN A 121 -24.13 29.36 -11.92
N ILE A 122 -23.65 30.60 -12.14
CA ILE A 122 -22.22 30.87 -12.32
C ILE A 122 -21.48 30.59 -11.01
N HIS A 123 -22.04 31.05 -9.88
CA HIS A 123 -21.51 30.84 -8.54
C HIS A 123 -21.41 29.35 -8.20
N ASP A 124 -22.48 28.58 -8.35
CA ASP A 124 -22.51 27.15 -8.04
C ASP A 124 -21.48 26.36 -8.85
N ARG A 125 -21.35 26.68 -10.15
CA ARG A 125 -20.37 26.05 -11.03
C ARG A 125 -18.94 26.40 -10.63
N LEU A 126 -18.68 27.65 -10.26
CA LEU A 126 -17.37 28.08 -9.80
C LEU A 126 -17.02 27.41 -8.46
N GLN A 127 -17.94 27.41 -7.51
CA GLN A 127 -17.77 26.78 -6.20
C GLN A 127 -17.45 25.28 -6.36
N LYS A 128 -18.18 24.57 -7.23
CA LYS A 128 -17.93 23.16 -7.54
C LYS A 128 -16.52 22.93 -8.10
N LEU A 129 -16.04 23.79 -9.01
CA LEU A 129 -14.69 23.69 -9.57
C LEU A 129 -13.62 23.95 -8.51
N VAL A 130 -13.81 24.96 -7.66
CA VAL A 130 -12.88 25.31 -6.58
C VAL A 130 -12.79 24.16 -5.56
N SER A 131 -13.92 23.61 -5.12
CA SER A 131 -13.92 22.46 -4.20
C SER A 131 -13.19 21.24 -4.78
N GLN A 132 -13.32 20.99 -6.10
CA GLN A 132 -12.60 19.90 -6.75
C GLN A 132 -11.09 20.13 -6.81
N LEU A 133 -10.65 21.36 -7.06
CA LEU A 133 -9.24 21.73 -7.09
C LEU A 133 -8.59 21.58 -5.71
N GLU A 134 -9.29 21.96 -4.66
CA GLU A 134 -8.83 21.84 -3.27
C GLU A 134 -8.64 20.36 -2.85
N ILE A 135 -9.63 19.50 -3.14
CA ILE A 135 -9.56 18.06 -2.85
C ILE A 135 -8.36 17.40 -3.55
N HIS A 136 -7.99 17.87 -4.75
CA HIS A 136 -6.88 17.32 -5.53
C HIS A 136 -5.55 18.05 -5.30
N GLY A 137 -5.48 18.98 -4.34
CA GLY A 137 -4.27 19.74 -4.01
C GLY A 137 -3.72 20.51 -5.22
N VAL A 138 -4.60 21.11 -6.03
CA VAL A 138 -4.23 21.93 -7.19
C VAL A 138 -4.19 23.39 -6.76
N SER A 139 -3.00 23.98 -6.77
CA SER A 139 -2.84 25.41 -6.52
C SER A 139 -3.48 26.20 -7.66
N LEU A 140 -4.33 27.16 -7.30
CA LEU A 140 -4.89 28.10 -8.28
C LEU A 140 -3.76 28.99 -8.83
N PRO A 141 -3.70 29.22 -10.15
CA PRO A 141 -2.79 30.20 -10.70
C PRO A 141 -3.15 31.58 -10.13
N ARG A 142 -2.16 32.26 -9.56
CA ARG A 142 -2.29 33.65 -9.10
C ARG A 142 -2.47 34.54 -10.33
N ARG A 143 -3.69 34.98 -10.63
CA ARG A 143 -3.92 36.04 -11.61
C ARG A 143 -3.88 37.39 -10.88
N PHE A 144 -3.04 38.29 -11.38
CA PHE A 144 -2.92 39.69 -10.97
C PHE A 144 -3.88 40.54 -11.80
#